data_AF-A0A9E2ALY6-F1
#
_entry.id   AF-A0A9E2ALY6-F1
#
_cell.length_a   1.000
_cell.length_b   1.000
_cell.length_c   1.000
_cell.angle_alpha   90.00
_cell.angle_beta   90.00
_cell.angle_gamma   90.00
#
_symmetry.space_group_name_H-M   'P 1'
#
loop_
_entity.id
_entity.type
_entity.pdbx_description
1 polymer ?
#
loop_
_entity_poly.entity_id
_entity_poly.type
_entity_poly.pdbx_seq_one_letter_code
_entity_poly.pdbx_strand_id
1 'polypeptide(L)' 'MKNPLIKILLFLILIGSFSSCNVVKRVGENEYLLTDTNVLVNGKKSNKEQINNLLYQRPNVKTLGIPLR' A
#
# COMPACT_ATOMS: atom_id res chain seq x y z
N MET A 1 -30.31 -0.39 -27.96
CA MET A 1 -31.27 -0.51 -26.84
C MET A 1 -30.52 -0.25 -25.53
N LYS A 2 -30.83 0.85 -24.82
CA LYS A 2 -30.18 1.18 -23.54
C LYS A 2 -30.80 0.29 -22.47
N ASN A 3 -30.10 -0.77 -22.05
CA ASN A 3 -30.60 -1.71 -21.03
C ASN A 3 -30.11 -1.24 -19.64
N PRO A 4 -30.97 -0.62 -18.81
CA PRO A 4 -30.53 -0.01 -17.54
C PRO A 4 -29.96 -1.06 -16.56
N LEU A 5 -30.42 -2.30 -16.65
CA LEU A 5 -29.93 -3.42 -15.84
C LEU A 5 -28.44 -3.71 -16.03
N ILE A 6 -27.93 -3.63 -17.27
CA ILE A 6 -26.50 -3.88 -17.55
C ILE A 6 -25.64 -2.78 -16.90
N LYS A 7 -26.12 -1.53 -16.89
CA LYS A 7 -25.40 -0.43 -16.23
C LYS A 7 -25.37 -0.61 -14.72
N ILE A 8 -26.51 -0.99 -14.12
CA ILE A 8 -26.60 -1.24 -12.68
C ILE A 8 -25.67 -2.41 -12.28
N LEU A 9 -25.69 -3.50 -13.05
CA LEU A 9 -24.82 -4.65 -12.83
C LEU A 9 -23.34 -4.27 -12.91
N LEU A 10 -22.96 -3.48 -13.92
CA LEU A 10 -21.58 -2.99 -14.07
C LEU A 10 -21.14 -2.15 -12.86
N PHE A 11 -22.00 -1.25 -12.37
CA PHE A 11 -21.71 -0.47 -11.16
C PHE A 11 -21.56 -1.35 -9.92
N LEU A 12 -22.40 -2.38 -9.78
CA LEU A 12 -22.32 -3.30 -8.63
C LEU A 12 -21.00 -4.09 -8.62
N ILE A 13 -20.58 -4.58 -9.79
CA ILE A 13 -19.30 -5.29 -9.96
C ILE A 13 -18.12 -4.37 -9.63
N LEU A 14 -18.17 -3.12 -10.11
CA LEU A 14 -17.14 -2.12 -9.82
C LEU A 14 -17.04 -1.89 -8.30
N ILE A 15 -18.13 -1.52 -7.65
CA ILE A 15 -18.14 -1.24 -6.21
C ILE A 15 -17.67 -2.46 -5.40
N GLY A 16 -18.14 -3.66 -5.74
CA GLY A 16 -17.73 -4.89 -5.08
C GLY A 16 -16.25 -5.24 -5.27
N SER A 17 -15.66 -4.89 -6.42
CA SER A 17 -14.24 -5.14 -6.68
C SER A 17 -13.32 -4.17 -5.94
N PHE A 18 -13.77 -2.95 -5.68
CA PHE A 18 -12.99 -1.95 -4.95
C PHE A 18 -13.21 -2.00 -3.42
N SER A 19 -14.33 -2.54 -2.94
CA SER A 19 -14.64 -2.64 -1.51
C SER A 19 -13.77 -3.64 -0.74
N SER A 20 -13.16 -4.62 -1.42
CA SER A 20 -12.28 -5.61 -0.78
C SER A 20 -10.82 -5.17 -0.61
N CYS A 21 -10.48 -3.93 -0.97
CA CYS A 21 -9.11 -3.44 -0.87
C CYS A 21 -8.75 -3.11 0.59
N ASN A 22 -8.02 -4.01 1.26
CA ASN A 22 -7.45 -3.79 2.59
C ASN A 22 -5.92 -3.93 2.50
N VAL A 23 -5.20 -2.82 2.73
CA VAL A 23 -3.74 -2.74 2.57
C VAL A 23 -2.99 -3.24 3.81
N VAL A 24 -3.63 -3.29 4.98
CA VAL A 24 -3.05 -3.84 6.22
C VAL A 24 -3.41 -5.31 6.47
N LYS A 25 -4.06 -6.00 5.52
CA LYS A 25 -4.46 -7.42 5.66
C LYS A 25 -3.31 -8.37 6.04
N ARG A 26 -2.06 -7.97 5.76
CA ARG A 26 -0.83 -8.74 6.07
C ARG A 26 -0.05 -8.21 7.27
N VAL A 27 -0.51 -7.12 7.89
CA VAL A 27 0.07 -6.56 9.11
C VAL A 27 -0.58 -7.28 10.30
N GLY A 28 0.24 -7.84 11.19
CA GLY A 28 -0.26 -8.49 12.41
C GLY A 28 -1.03 -7.51 13.30
N GLU A 29 -1.88 -8.05 14.18
CA GLU A 29 -2.77 -7.24 15.04
C GLU A 29 -2.04 -6.21 15.91
N ASN A 30 -0.79 -6.50 16.28
CA ASN A 30 0.06 -5.63 17.09
C ASN A 30 1.30 -5.11 16.32
N GLU A 31 1.24 -5.16 14.99
CA GLU A 31 2.31 -4.66 14.12
C GLU A 31 1.93 -3.30 13.52
N TYR A 32 2.94 -2.58 13.06
CA TYR A 32 2.78 -1.27 12.43
C TYR A 32 3.14 -1.33 10.95
N LEU A 33 2.39 -0.58 10.15
CA LEU A 33 2.75 -0.37 8.76
C LEU A 33 4.04 0.46 8.68
N LEU A 34 5.12 -0.15 8.18
CA LEU A 34 6.36 0.56 7.90
C LEU A 34 6.15 1.55 6.73
N THR A 35 6.16 2.85 7.01
CA THR A 35 5.87 3.91 6.02
C THR A 35 7.09 4.63 5.48
N ASP A 36 8.19 4.62 6.23
CA ASP A 36 9.48 5.24 5.88
C ASP A 36 10.64 4.48 6.57
N THR A 37 11.85 4.66 6.06
CA THR A 37 13.08 4.11 6.67
C THR A 37 14.20 5.14 6.54
N ASN A 38 14.75 5.56 7.69
CA ASN A 38 15.81 6.57 7.75
C ASN A 38 17.10 5.95 8.26
N VAL A 39 18.15 5.95 7.43
CA VAL A 39 19.49 5.48 7.82
C VAL A 39 20.39 6.68 8.09
N LEU A 40 20.98 6.74 9.28
CA LEU A 40 21.90 7.79 9.69
C LEU A 40 23.33 7.26 9.75
N VAL A 41 24.25 7.89 9.02
CA VAL A 41 25.70 7.63 9.11
C VAL A 41 26.36 8.90 9.61
N ASN A 42 27.01 8.82 10.78
CA ASN A 42 27.60 9.98 11.46
C ASN A 42 26.61 11.15 11.63
N GLY A 43 25.37 10.82 12.02
CA GLY A 43 24.30 11.80 12.24
C GLY A 43 23.68 12.40 10.98
N LYS A 44 24.08 11.95 9.78
CA LYS A 44 23.54 12.45 8.50
C LYS A 44 22.75 11.36 7.78
N LYS A 45 21.62 11.73 7.19
CA LYS A 45 20.81 10.80 6.37
C LYS A 45 21.64 10.27 5.21
N SER A 46 21.64 8.95 5.05
CA SER A 46 22.40 8.23 4.03
C SER A 46 21.43 7.44 3.16
N ASN A 47 21.47 7.68 1.84
CA ASN A 47 20.67 6.96 0.85
C ASN A 47 21.54 6.05 -0.03
N LYS A 48 22.73 5.65 0.44
CA LYS A 48 23.66 4.81 -0.34
C LYS A 48 23.03 3.45 -0.62
N GLU A 49 23.01 3.04 -1.89
CA GLU A 49 22.41 1.77 -2.32
C GLU A 49 23.02 0.56 -1.60
N GLN A 50 24.34 0.53 -1.47
CA GLN A 50 25.07 -0.53 -0.74
C GLN A 50 24.56 -0.71 0.69
N ILE A 51 24.18 0.38 1.37
CA ILE A 51 23.64 0.33 2.73
C ILE A 51 22.16 -0.06 2.68
N ASN A 52 21.39 0.52 1.77
CA ASN A 52 19.97 0.21 1.59
C ASN A 52 19.73 -1.25 1.20
N ASN A 53 20.68 -1.90 0.52
CA ASN A 53 20.60 -3.31 0.15
C ASN A 53 20.80 -4.26 1.35
N LEU A 54 21.31 -3.76 2.48
CA LEU A 54 21.42 -4.50 3.74
C LEU A 54 20.13 -4.45 4.56
N LEU A 55 19.19 -3.55 4.23
CA LEU A 55 17.92 -3.43 4.93
C LEU A 55 17.00 -4.58 4.53
N TYR A 56 16.73 -5.47 5.49
CA TYR A 56 15.78 -6.57 5.32
C TYR A 56 14.34 -6.07 5.13
N GLN A 57 13.95 -5.05 5.89
CA GLN A 57 12.61 -4.46 5.80
C GLN A 57 12.58 -3.32 4.78
N ARG A 58 11.51 -3.28 3.99
CA ARG A 58 11.22 -2.19 3.06
C ARG A 58 9.89 -1.55 3.45
N PRO A 59 9.72 -0.22 3.27
CA PRO A 59 8.43 0.42 3.44
C PRO A 59 7.36 -0.30 2.62
N ASN A 60 6.17 -0.44 3.20
CA ASN A 60 5.06 -1.10 2.54
C ASN A 60 4.63 -0.32 1.29
N VAL A 61 4.25 -1.05 0.23
CA VAL A 61 3.83 -0.46 -1.04
C VAL A 61 2.59 0.39 -0.83
N LYS A 62 2.61 1.62 -1.35
CA LYS A 62 1.47 2.53 -1.38
C LYS A 62 0.79 2.43 -2.74
N THR A 63 -0.47 2.01 -2.78
CA THR A 63 -1.29 2.09 -3.99
C THR A 63 -1.85 3.51 -4.12
N LEU A 64 -1.66 4.17 -5.26
CA LEU A 64 -2.15 5.54 -5.52
C LEU A 64 -1.69 6.58 -4.47
N GLY A 65 -0.54 6.36 -3.83
CA GLY A 65 0.02 7.28 -2.82
C GLY A 65 -0.65 7.23 -1.44
N ILE A 66 -1.70 6.43 -1.27
CA ILE A 66 -2.44 6.34 -0.01
C ILE A 66 -2.04 5.05 0.73
N PRO A 67 -1.50 5.14 1.96
CA PRO A 67 -1.41 4.00 2.85
C PRO A 67 -2.81 3.74 3.40
N LEU A 68 -3.65 3.05 2.62
CA LEU A 68 -5.03 2.76 3.01
C LEU A 68 -5.02 1.91 4.29
N ARG A 69 -5.95 2.20 5.20
CA ARG A 69 -6.16 1.44 6.45
C ARG A 69 -6.81 0.09 6.17
#